data_AF-A0A382M756-F1
#
_entry.id   AF-A0A382M756-F1
#
_cell.length_a   1.000
_cell.length_b   1.000
_cell.length_c   1.000
_cell.angle_alpha   90.00
_cell.angle_beta   90.00
_cell.angle_gamma   90.00
#
_symmetry.space_group_name_H-M   'P 1'
#
loop_
_entity.id
_entity.type
_entity.pdbx_description
1 polymer ?
#
loop_
_entity_poly.entity_id
_entity_poly.type
_entity_poly.pdbx_seq_one_letter_code
_entity_poly.pdbx_strand_id
1 'polypeptide(L)'
;MSFLNTIMLAGVAAVAVPIIIHLLNRRKFKTVTWAAMKFIKLSVDQNQRRMRIEDLILLLIRCALVVLLALALARPASKDAASDVLGQTKVTAFVILDNSYSMDLQGRDGKNAFEEARSAAQETLKALPSGSAVGVLLASDIVQGLIDEPTYDLNQAEQAIKDAKVGHHATDLYPAVEFAVKALEPLQTAQPKEVYVITDGQASGWRQNSDIEKLIEDNKGDINFYVLRVGEDESPDNLAVTKMDISSGLTPINHPLRFEVEVANHGMKERQDVTVDLFVNDEASPRDQVSIPSVPP
;
A
#
# COMPACT_ATOMS: atom_id res chain seq x y z
N MET A 1 -28.05 -4.72 1.78
CA MET A 1 -27.34 -3.56 2.36
C MET A 1 -26.90 -3.95 3.75
N SER A 2 -25.66 -4.42 3.89
CA SER A 2 -25.05 -4.67 5.20
C SER A 2 -24.56 -3.34 5.75
N PHE A 3 -24.88 -3.02 7.00
CA PHE A 3 -24.42 -1.82 7.68
C PHE A 3 -23.36 -2.23 8.71
N LEU A 4 -22.19 -1.59 8.66
CA LEU A 4 -21.06 -1.87 9.56
C LEU A 4 -21.41 -1.74 11.05
N ASN A 5 -22.45 -0.97 11.37
CA ASN A 5 -22.90 -0.80 12.74
C ASN A 5 -24.43 -0.81 12.82
N THR A 6 -25.03 -1.99 12.85
CA THR A 6 -26.50 -2.17 12.95
C THR A 6 -27.10 -1.49 14.18
N ILE A 7 -26.31 -1.33 15.26
CA ILE A 7 -26.71 -0.62 16.48
C ILE A 7 -26.89 0.88 16.22
N MET A 8 -26.10 1.50 15.33
CA MET A 8 -26.27 2.92 14.99
C MET A 8 -27.53 3.19 14.15
N LEU A 9 -28.10 2.16 13.52
CA LEU A 9 -29.39 2.24 12.83
C LEU A 9 -30.55 2.50 13.82
N ALA A 10 -30.38 2.11 15.10
CA ALA A 10 -31.29 2.51 16.16
C ALA A 10 -31.30 4.04 16.39
N GLY A 11 -30.27 4.77 15.93
CA GLY A 11 -30.24 6.23 15.90
C GLY A 11 -31.35 6.85 15.05
N VAL A 12 -31.93 6.10 14.10
CA VAL A 12 -33.14 6.52 13.37
C VAL A 12 -34.34 6.68 14.32
N ALA A 13 -34.38 5.97 15.46
CA ALA A 13 -35.40 6.17 16.49
C ALA A 13 -35.36 7.58 17.09
N ALA A 14 -34.22 8.29 17.02
CA ALA A 14 -34.12 9.69 17.47
C ALA A 14 -34.99 10.65 16.63
N VAL A 15 -35.44 10.24 15.43
CA VAL A 15 -36.44 10.98 14.63
C VAL A 15 -37.79 11.08 15.35
N ALA A 16 -38.09 10.17 16.29
CA ALA A 16 -39.31 10.25 17.10
C ALA A 16 -39.32 11.49 18.02
N VAL A 17 -38.14 12.00 18.43
CA VAL A 17 -38.02 13.15 19.36
C VAL A 17 -38.65 14.43 18.77
N PRO A 18 -38.28 14.91 17.57
CA PRO A 18 -38.91 16.11 17.00
C PRO A 18 -40.40 15.92 16.69
N ILE A 19 -40.83 14.71 16.32
CA ILE A 19 -42.25 14.39 16.06
C ILE A 19 -43.06 14.48 17.36
N ILE A 20 -42.57 13.90 18.46
CA ILE A 20 -43.23 13.93 19.77
C ILE A 20 -43.29 15.37 20.30
N ILE A 21 -42.20 16.14 20.20
CA ILE A 21 -42.18 17.55 20.61
C ILE A 21 -43.20 18.37 19.81
N HIS A 22 -43.30 18.15 18.49
CA HIS A 22 -44.29 18.84 17.65
C HIS A 22 -45.72 18.52 18.08
N LEU A 23 -46.02 17.24 18.38
CA LEU A 23 -47.34 16.80 18.80
C LEU A 23 -47.73 17.37 20.18
N LEU A 24 -46.77 17.47 21.10
CA LEU A 24 -46.96 18.05 22.44
C LEU A 24 -47.13 19.58 22.39
N ASN A 25 -46.41 20.27 21.50
CA ASN A 25 -46.48 21.74 21.42
C ASN A 25 -47.75 22.24 20.71
N ARG A 26 -48.46 21.36 19.99
CA ARG A 26 -49.76 21.64 19.34
C ARG A 26 -50.91 21.89 20.33
N ARG A 27 -50.70 21.68 21.64
CA ARG A 27 -51.76 21.74 22.68
C ARG A 27 -51.87 23.06 23.45
N LYS A 28 -51.13 24.13 23.10
CA LYS A 28 -51.24 25.41 23.82
C LYS A 28 -52.01 26.47 23.03
N PHE A 29 -53.33 26.32 22.94
CA PHE A 29 -54.20 27.44 22.60
C PHE A 29 -54.57 28.19 23.89
N LYS A 30 -53.92 29.32 24.16
CA LYS A 30 -54.42 30.28 25.16
C LYS A 30 -55.60 31.03 24.54
N THR A 31 -56.81 30.69 24.96
CA THR A 31 -58.00 31.46 24.61
C THR A 31 -58.00 32.77 25.38
N VAL A 32 -57.85 33.89 24.68
CA VAL A 32 -58.02 35.24 25.23
C VAL A 32 -59.33 35.79 24.68
N THR A 33 -60.29 36.07 25.56
CA THR A 33 -61.58 36.66 25.21
C THR A 33 -61.41 38.17 24.99
N TRP A 34 -61.46 38.62 23.74
CA TRP A 34 -61.46 40.05 23.41
C TRP A 34 -62.61 40.40 22.47
N ALA A 35 -63.29 41.51 22.76
CA ALA A 35 -64.61 41.85 22.21
C ALA A 35 -64.64 42.27 20.72
N ALA A 36 -63.47 42.49 20.08
CA ALA A 36 -63.37 43.01 18.70
C ALA A 36 -62.98 41.96 17.62
N MET A 37 -63.25 40.67 17.84
CA MET A 37 -62.67 39.57 17.03
C MET A 37 -63.29 39.35 15.63
N LYS A 38 -64.41 40.01 15.30
CA LYS A 38 -65.19 39.69 14.08
C LYS A 38 -64.50 40.08 12.78
N PHE A 39 -63.62 41.10 12.79
CA PHE A 39 -62.89 41.56 11.60
C PHE A 39 -61.53 40.86 11.38
N ILE A 40 -60.99 40.18 12.40
CA ILE A 40 -59.67 39.52 12.35
C ILE A 40 -59.76 38.07 11.83
N LYS A 41 -60.93 37.43 11.95
CA LYS A 41 -61.14 36.01 11.59
C LYS A 41 -60.81 35.66 10.13
N LEU A 42 -61.10 36.55 9.18
CA LEU A 42 -60.87 36.31 7.75
C LEU A 42 -59.37 36.29 7.38
N SER A 43 -58.53 37.12 8.03
CA SER A 43 -57.07 37.09 7.83
C SER A 43 -56.39 35.97 8.63
N VAL A 44 -56.97 35.56 9.77
CA VAL A 44 -56.44 34.46 10.57
C VAL A 44 -56.58 33.12 9.86
N ASP A 45 -57.68 32.86 9.13
CA ASP A 45 -57.87 31.58 8.45
C ASP A 45 -56.91 31.37 7.27
N GLN A 46 -56.54 32.44 6.53
CA GLN A 46 -55.53 32.35 5.48
C GLN A 46 -54.12 32.20 6.06
N ASN A 47 -53.78 32.96 7.12
CA ASN A 47 -52.46 32.87 7.75
C ASN A 47 -52.26 31.52 8.45
N GLN A 48 -53.31 30.91 9.01
CA GLN A 48 -53.26 29.58 9.61
C GLN A 48 -52.89 28.48 8.60
N ARG A 49 -53.35 28.56 7.34
CA ARG A 49 -52.98 27.57 6.32
C ARG A 49 -51.50 27.66 5.96
N ARG A 50 -50.98 28.88 5.78
CA ARG A 50 -49.57 29.11 5.47
C ARG A 50 -48.66 28.66 6.62
N MET A 51 -48.99 29.02 7.85
CA MET A 51 -48.25 28.59 9.04
C MET A 51 -48.22 27.07 9.20
N ARG A 52 -49.32 26.36 8.91
CA ARG A 52 -49.35 24.89 8.96
C ARG A 52 -48.45 24.23 7.91
N ILE A 53 -48.34 24.84 6.72
CA ILE A 53 -47.47 24.33 5.65
C ILE A 53 -46.01 24.58 6.02
N GLU A 54 -45.67 25.78 6.49
CA GLU A 54 -44.31 26.12 6.94
C GLU A 54 -43.89 25.23 8.12
N ASP A 55 -44.77 25.00 9.10
CA ASP A 55 -44.50 24.10 10.23
C ASP A 55 -44.29 22.64 9.78
N LEU A 56 -45.04 22.16 8.78
CA LEU A 56 -44.88 20.81 8.24
C LEU A 56 -43.56 20.65 7.49
N ILE A 57 -43.17 21.66 6.70
CA ILE A 57 -41.89 21.67 5.98
C ILE A 57 -40.71 21.73 6.97
N LEU A 58 -40.80 22.57 8.01
CA LEU A 58 -39.78 22.64 9.06
C LEU A 58 -39.65 21.33 9.84
N LEU A 59 -40.77 20.63 10.08
CA LEU A 59 -40.77 19.30 10.70
C LEU A 59 -40.03 18.28 9.82
N LEU A 60 -40.33 18.27 8.51
CA LEU A 60 -39.69 17.36 7.56
C LEU A 60 -38.17 17.60 7.48
N ILE A 61 -37.73 18.85 7.39
CA ILE A 61 -36.31 19.20 7.35
C ILE A 61 -35.60 18.75 8.63
N ARG A 62 -36.21 18.96 9.80
CA ARG A 62 -35.64 18.54 11.09
C ARG A 62 -35.50 17.02 11.18
N CYS A 63 -36.47 16.26 10.66
CA CYS A 63 -36.39 14.80 10.59
C CYS A 63 -35.31 14.35 9.59
N ALA A 64 -35.26 14.98 8.41
CA ALA A 64 -34.27 14.66 7.39
C ALA A 64 -32.83 14.88 7.88
N LEU A 65 -32.57 15.93 8.65
CA LEU A 65 -31.24 16.20 9.22
C LEU A 65 -30.80 15.06 10.17
N VAL A 66 -31.70 14.61 11.06
CA VAL A 66 -31.41 13.49 11.98
C VAL A 66 -31.18 12.19 11.23
N VAL A 67 -31.97 11.90 10.18
CA VAL A 67 -31.78 10.71 9.34
C VAL A 67 -30.45 10.76 8.60
N LEU A 68 -30.09 11.90 8.00
CA LEU A 68 -28.83 12.07 7.29
C LEU A 68 -27.63 11.94 8.23
N LEU A 69 -27.73 12.47 9.44
CA LEU A 69 -26.67 12.35 10.46
C LEU A 69 -26.54 10.89 10.93
N ALA A 70 -27.65 10.19 11.15
CA ALA A 70 -27.64 8.76 11.45
C ALA A 70 -27.04 7.93 10.31
N LEU A 71 -27.35 8.24 9.05
CA LEU A 71 -26.75 7.59 7.88
C LEU A 71 -25.26 7.90 7.73
N ALA A 72 -24.84 9.14 7.97
CA ALA A 72 -23.43 9.53 7.94
C ALA A 72 -22.62 8.77 9.00
N LEU A 73 -23.17 8.61 10.21
CA LEU A 73 -22.55 7.83 11.29
C LEU A 73 -22.63 6.32 11.03
N ALA A 74 -23.71 5.82 10.44
CA ALA A 74 -23.87 4.42 10.08
C ALA A 74 -22.94 4.00 8.92
N ARG A 75 -22.34 4.97 8.22
CA ARG A 75 -21.32 4.80 7.16
C ARG A 75 -21.72 3.66 6.21
N PRO A 76 -22.75 3.85 5.36
CA PRO A 76 -23.22 2.81 4.46
C PRO A 76 -22.03 2.34 3.62
N ALA A 77 -21.73 1.04 3.70
CA ALA A 77 -20.65 0.44 2.95
C ALA A 77 -20.88 0.74 1.46
N SER A 78 -20.07 1.62 0.89
CA SER A 78 -19.85 1.65 -0.55
C SER A 78 -19.36 0.26 -0.95
N LYS A 79 -19.63 -0.13 -2.20
CA LYS A 79 -19.46 -1.49 -2.71
C LYS A 79 -18.06 -2.10 -2.49
N ASP A 80 -17.07 -1.31 -2.11
CA ASP A 80 -15.70 -1.74 -1.80
C ASP A 80 -15.52 -2.29 -0.38
N ALA A 81 -16.40 -1.97 0.58
CA ALA A 81 -16.29 -2.45 1.97
C ALA A 81 -17.24 -3.61 2.29
N ALA A 82 -18.17 -3.95 1.39
CA ALA A 82 -19.12 -5.05 1.57
C ALA A 82 -18.55 -6.42 1.14
N SER A 83 -17.48 -6.42 0.34
CA SER A 83 -16.71 -7.62 -0.05
C SER A 83 -15.88 -8.21 1.09
N ASP A 84 -15.59 -7.41 2.13
CA ASP A 84 -14.67 -7.79 3.20
C ASP A 84 -15.33 -8.55 4.36
N VAL A 85 -16.66 -8.49 4.50
CA VAL A 85 -17.39 -8.98 5.69
C VAL A 85 -18.21 -10.26 5.45
N LEU A 86 -18.45 -10.67 4.20
CA LEU A 86 -19.16 -11.93 3.89
C LEU A 86 -18.29 -12.86 3.05
N GLY A 87 -17.35 -13.54 3.72
CA GLY A 87 -16.48 -14.52 3.10
C GLY A 87 -15.51 -13.86 2.15
N GLN A 88 -14.27 -13.67 2.62
CA GLN A 88 -13.16 -13.20 1.79
C GLN A 88 -13.24 -13.87 0.41
N THR A 89 -13.53 -13.07 -0.62
CA THR A 89 -13.75 -13.59 -1.97
C THR A 89 -12.45 -14.26 -2.40
N LYS A 90 -12.49 -15.54 -2.79
CA LYS A 90 -11.30 -16.25 -3.27
C LYS A 90 -10.64 -15.45 -4.39
N VAL A 91 -9.32 -15.33 -4.34
CA VAL A 91 -8.56 -14.56 -5.33
C VAL A 91 -7.60 -15.45 -6.10
N THR A 92 -7.23 -15.03 -7.30
CA THR A 92 -6.10 -15.59 -8.05
C THR A 92 -4.98 -14.56 -8.04
N ALA A 93 -3.92 -14.82 -7.30
CA ALA A 93 -2.88 -13.85 -7.02
C ALA A 93 -1.53 -14.25 -7.63
N PHE A 94 -0.69 -13.26 -7.93
CA PHE A 94 0.75 -13.44 -8.10
C PHE A 94 1.49 -12.67 -7.01
N VAL A 95 2.49 -13.31 -6.39
CA VAL A 95 3.40 -12.66 -5.46
C VAL A 95 4.77 -12.56 -6.14
N ILE A 96 5.20 -11.34 -6.40
CA ILE A 96 6.47 -10.99 -7.03
C ILE A 96 7.40 -10.50 -5.92
N LEU A 97 8.48 -11.25 -5.67
CA LEU A 97 9.52 -10.86 -4.72
C LEU A 97 10.72 -10.33 -5.48
N ASP A 98 11.11 -9.09 -5.19
CA ASP A 98 12.40 -8.56 -5.61
C ASP A 98 13.53 -9.36 -4.95
N ASN A 99 14.41 -9.94 -5.77
CA ASN A 99 15.59 -10.67 -5.31
C ASN A 99 16.89 -10.07 -5.85
N SER A 100 16.87 -8.81 -6.23
CA SER A 100 18.06 -8.08 -6.67
C SER A 100 19.09 -7.93 -5.54
N TYR A 101 20.33 -7.64 -5.91
CA TYR A 101 21.44 -7.51 -4.97
C TYR A 101 21.22 -6.43 -3.89
N SER A 102 20.45 -5.37 -4.20
CA SER A 102 20.14 -4.32 -3.21
C SER A 102 19.32 -4.84 -2.02
N MET A 103 18.58 -5.94 -2.21
CA MET A 103 17.79 -6.57 -1.16
C MET A 103 18.66 -7.26 -0.09
N ASP A 104 19.96 -7.47 -0.34
CA ASP A 104 20.91 -8.01 0.66
C ASP A 104 21.42 -6.95 1.64
N LEU A 105 21.02 -5.69 1.46
CA LEU A 105 21.34 -4.60 2.37
C LEU A 105 20.81 -4.92 3.78
N GLN A 106 21.72 -4.98 4.75
CA GLN A 106 21.39 -5.18 6.16
C GLN A 106 20.85 -3.88 6.78
N GLY A 107 19.65 -3.96 7.37
CA GLY A 107 19.11 -2.93 8.23
C GLY A 107 19.77 -2.93 9.61
N ARG A 108 19.40 -1.94 10.43
CA ARG A 108 19.88 -1.74 11.81
C ARG A 108 19.59 -2.92 12.72
N ASP A 109 18.50 -3.63 12.44
CA ASP A 109 18.06 -4.81 13.19
C ASP A 109 18.82 -6.09 12.78
N GLY A 110 19.80 -5.98 11.87
CA GLY A 110 20.65 -7.08 11.40
C GLY A 110 19.99 -8.00 10.37
N LYS A 111 18.72 -7.76 10.03
CA LYS A 111 18.00 -8.43 8.94
C LYS A 111 18.23 -7.69 7.63
N ASN A 112 18.31 -8.42 6.53
CA ASN A 112 18.34 -7.79 5.21
C ASN A 112 16.91 -7.52 4.69
N ALA A 113 16.79 -6.61 3.73
CA ALA A 113 15.50 -6.27 3.13
C ALA A 113 14.82 -7.49 2.47
N PHE A 114 15.59 -8.47 2.00
CA PHE A 114 15.07 -9.72 1.45
C PHE A 114 14.38 -10.61 2.50
N GLU A 115 14.91 -10.70 3.72
CA GLU A 115 14.26 -11.41 4.83
C GLU A 115 12.93 -10.74 5.22
N GLU A 116 12.87 -9.42 5.19
CA GLU A 116 11.63 -8.66 5.36
C GLU A 116 10.66 -8.93 4.21
N ALA A 117 11.14 -8.93 2.95
CA ALA A 117 10.34 -9.25 1.77
C ALA A 117 9.70 -10.63 1.88
N ARG A 118 10.48 -11.65 2.28
CA ARG A 118 9.99 -13.00 2.51
C ARG A 118 8.94 -13.06 3.62
N SER A 119 9.17 -12.33 4.71
CA SER A 119 8.22 -12.27 5.83
C SER A 119 6.90 -11.63 5.39
N ALA A 120 6.96 -10.50 4.68
CA ALA A 120 5.81 -9.82 4.10
C ALA A 120 5.06 -10.69 3.08
N ALA A 121 5.79 -11.46 2.26
CA ALA A 121 5.20 -12.40 1.30
C ALA A 121 4.46 -13.54 2.01
N GLN A 122 5.04 -14.09 3.08
CA GLN A 122 4.40 -15.12 3.91
C GLN A 122 3.16 -14.59 4.64
N GLU A 123 3.21 -13.36 5.15
CA GLU A 123 2.04 -12.70 5.75
C GLU A 123 0.94 -12.46 4.72
N THR A 124 1.31 -12.04 3.50
CA THR A 124 0.38 -11.90 2.37
C THR A 124 -0.30 -13.24 2.07
N LEU A 125 0.45 -14.33 1.93
CA LEU A 125 -0.12 -15.67 1.70
C LEU A 125 -1.09 -16.11 2.80
N LYS A 126 -0.77 -15.82 4.07
CA LYS A 126 -1.63 -16.17 5.22
C LYS A 126 -2.89 -15.33 5.29
N ALA A 127 -2.85 -14.10 4.77
CA ALA A 127 -4.01 -13.21 4.70
C ALA A 127 -4.96 -13.57 3.55
N LEU A 128 -4.51 -14.35 2.56
CA LEU A 128 -5.35 -14.77 1.44
C LEU A 128 -6.51 -15.68 1.89
N PRO A 129 -7.72 -15.50 1.32
CA PRO A 129 -8.85 -16.39 1.57
C PRO A 129 -8.53 -17.86 1.28
N SER A 130 -9.11 -18.76 2.07
CA SER A 130 -8.99 -20.20 1.82
C SER A 130 -9.56 -20.61 0.45
N GLY A 131 -8.76 -21.32 -0.34
CA GLY A 131 -9.09 -21.74 -1.70
C GLY A 131 -8.78 -20.70 -2.79
N SER A 132 -8.00 -19.67 -2.46
CA SER A 132 -7.32 -18.80 -3.42
C SER A 132 -6.21 -19.58 -4.15
N ALA A 133 -5.86 -19.13 -5.36
CA ALA A 133 -4.73 -19.64 -6.12
C ALA A 133 -3.59 -18.62 -6.12
N VAL A 134 -2.33 -19.07 -6.05
CA VAL A 134 -1.18 -18.17 -6.01
C VAL A 134 -0.02 -18.64 -6.89
N GLY A 135 0.49 -17.73 -7.71
CA GLY A 135 1.79 -17.86 -8.40
C GLY A 135 2.87 -17.08 -7.66
N VAL A 136 4.14 -17.50 -7.79
CA VAL A 136 5.27 -16.87 -7.10
C VAL A 136 6.42 -16.65 -8.07
N LEU A 137 6.86 -15.40 -8.19
CA LEU A 137 7.96 -14.98 -9.06
C LEU A 137 9.06 -14.31 -8.23
N LEU A 138 10.30 -14.51 -8.65
CA LEU A 138 11.44 -13.69 -8.26
C LEU A 138 11.75 -12.70 -9.38
N ALA A 139 11.97 -11.45 -9.01
CA ALA A 139 12.23 -10.36 -9.93
C ALA A 139 13.62 -9.74 -9.70
N SER A 140 14.45 -9.84 -10.73
CA SER A 140 15.69 -9.09 -10.93
C SER A 140 15.76 -8.70 -12.42
N ASP A 141 16.95 -8.43 -12.96
CA ASP A 141 17.21 -8.38 -14.40
C ASP A 141 16.79 -9.65 -15.17
N ILE A 142 16.46 -10.73 -14.45
CA ILE A 142 15.84 -11.95 -14.94
C ILE A 142 14.59 -12.25 -14.12
N VAL A 143 13.58 -12.83 -14.78
CA VAL A 143 12.38 -13.34 -14.09
C VAL A 143 12.58 -14.82 -13.83
N GLN A 144 12.50 -15.23 -12.58
CA GLN A 144 12.52 -16.63 -12.20
C GLN A 144 11.18 -16.99 -11.57
N GLY A 145 10.40 -17.83 -12.24
CA GLY A 145 9.19 -18.38 -11.64
C GLY A 145 9.54 -19.50 -10.67
N LEU A 146 9.15 -19.33 -9.40
CA LEU A 146 9.14 -20.42 -8.42
C LEU A 146 7.87 -21.26 -8.59
N ILE A 147 6.77 -20.58 -8.94
CA ILE A 147 5.48 -21.16 -9.31
C ILE A 147 4.94 -20.33 -10.49
N ASP A 148 5.16 -20.83 -11.71
CA ASP A 148 4.77 -20.14 -12.96
C ASP A 148 3.26 -20.04 -13.16
N GLU A 149 2.50 -21.04 -12.67
CA GLU A 149 1.04 -21.10 -12.78
C GLU A 149 0.40 -21.09 -11.39
N PRO A 150 -0.61 -20.24 -11.12
CA PRO A 150 -1.21 -20.14 -9.80
C PRO A 150 -1.73 -21.48 -9.26
N THR A 151 -1.16 -21.93 -8.14
CA THR A 151 -1.53 -23.17 -7.46
C THR A 151 -2.53 -22.92 -6.32
N TYR A 152 -3.44 -23.85 -6.08
CA TYR A 152 -4.33 -23.82 -4.91
C TYR A 152 -3.64 -24.33 -3.62
N ASP A 153 -2.44 -24.89 -3.73
CA ASP A 153 -1.66 -25.33 -2.57
C ASP A 153 -0.81 -24.19 -2.01
N LEU A 154 -1.38 -23.44 -1.05
CA LEU A 154 -0.68 -22.33 -0.40
C LEU A 154 0.55 -22.79 0.39
N ASN A 155 0.62 -24.06 0.83
CA ASN A 155 1.81 -24.56 1.55
C ASN A 155 2.99 -24.71 0.60
N GLN A 156 2.74 -25.11 -0.65
CA GLN A 156 3.77 -25.17 -1.69
C GLN A 156 4.35 -23.77 -1.95
N ALA A 157 3.49 -22.75 -2.05
CA ALA A 157 3.91 -21.36 -2.22
C ALA A 157 4.68 -20.83 -1.00
N GLU A 158 4.23 -21.13 0.22
CA GLU A 158 4.93 -20.74 1.45
C GLU A 158 6.34 -21.36 1.51
N GLN A 159 6.47 -22.63 1.12
CA GLN A 159 7.76 -23.31 1.09
C GLN A 159 8.67 -22.75 -0.01
N ALA A 160 8.14 -22.45 -1.20
CA ALA A 160 8.90 -21.82 -2.28
C ALA A 160 9.48 -20.45 -1.86
N ILE A 161 8.68 -19.61 -1.20
CA ILE A 161 9.13 -18.33 -0.64
C ILE A 161 10.18 -18.53 0.45
N LYS A 162 10.02 -19.58 1.28
CA LYS A 162 10.97 -19.90 2.34
C LYS A 162 12.33 -20.37 1.81
N ASP A 163 12.37 -20.98 0.65
CA ASP A 163 13.61 -21.48 0.04
C ASP A 163 14.25 -20.45 -0.91
N ALA A 164 13.52 -19.37 -1.24
CA ALA A 164 14.02 -18.26 -2.05
C ALA A 164 15.23 -17.58 -1.41
N LYS A 165 16.16 -17.12 -2.26
CA LYS A 165 17.41 -16.46 -1.88
C LYS A 165 17.60 -15.17 -2.67
N VAL A 166 18.32 -14.24 -2.06
CA VAL A 166 18.80 -13.05 -2.76
C VAL A 166 19.77 -13.43 -3.88
N GLY A 167 19.66 -12.76 -5.01
CA GLY A 167 20.55 -12.92 -6.16
C GLY A 167 21.63 -11.84 -6.20
N HIS A 168 22.59 -12.01 -7.10
CA HIS A 168 23.64 -11.02 -7.38
C HIS A 168 23.31 -10.14 -8.60
N HIS A 169 22.02 -10.08 -8.94
CA HIS A 169 21.52 -9.46 -10.16
C HIS A 169 21.03 -8.04 -9.90
N ALA A 170 21.01 -7.22 -10.96
CA ALA A 170 20.41 -5.89 -10.90
C ALA A 170 18.87 -5.99 -10.81
N THR A 171 18.19 -4.90 -10.44
CA THR A 171 16.73 -4.87 -10.33
C THR A 171 16.07 -4.47 -11.65
N ASP A 172 15.08 -5.25 -12.12
CA ASP A 172 14.13 -4.86 -13.16
C ASP A 172 12.76 -5.51 -12.89
N LEU A 173 11.78 -4.69 -12.50
CA LEU A 173 10.47 -5.21 -12.10
C LEU A 173 9.51 -5.41 -13.29
N TYR A 174 9.72 -4.69 -14.40
CA TYR A 174 8.76 -4.67 -15.51
C TYR A 174 8.52 -6.07 -16.12
N PRO A 175 9.56 -6.86 -16.45
CA PRO A 175 9.37 -8.20 -17.00
C PRO A 175 8.58 -9.14 -16.09
N ALA A 176 8.75 -9.04 -14.77
CA ALA A 176 8.03 -9.88 -13.82
C ALA A 176 6.55 -9.49 -13.71
N VAL A 177 6.25 -8.17 -13.71
CA VAL A 177 4.87 -7.68 -13.72
C VAL A 177 4.19 -8.04 -15.04
N GLU A 178 4.89 -7.89 -16.17
CA GLU A 178 4.37 -8.27 -17.49
C GLU A 178 4.06 -9.78 -17.55
N PHE A 179 4.94 -10.63 -17.01
CA PHE A 179 4.70 -12.07 -16.91
C PHE A 179 3.44 -12.37 -16.10
N ALA A 180 3.30 -11.78 -14.92
CA ALA A 180 2.14 -12.00 -14.05
C ALA A 180 0.83 -11.60 -14.75
N VAL A 181 0.81 -10.45 -15.44
CA VAL A 181 -0.36 -10.00 -16.22
C VAL A 181 -0.69 -11.00 -17.33
N LYS A 182 0.30 -11.40 -18.14
CA LYS A 182 0.10 -12.38 -19.23
C LYS A 182 -0.36 -13.75 -18.72
N ALA A 183 0.05 -14.16 -17.53
CA ALA A 183 -0.40 -15.39 -16.89
C ALA A 183 -1.84 -15.29 -16.37
N LEU A 184 -2.26 -14.10 -15.92
CA LEU A 184 -3.59 -13.84 -15.35
C LEU A 184 -4.67 -13.50 -16.39
N GLU A 185 -4.30 -12.86 -17.51
CA GLU A 185 -5.22 -12.50 -18.61
C GLU A 185 -6.04 -13.67 -19.17
N PRO A 186 -5.45 -14.82 -19.56
CA PRO A 186 -6.19 -15.92 -20.16
C PRO A 186 -7.07 -16.68 -19.16
N LEU A 187 -6.86 -16.49 -17.85
CA LEU A 187 -7.64 -17.15 -16.82
C LEU A 187 -9.04 -16.54 -16.76
N GLN A 188 -10.02 -17.25 -17.31
CA GLN A 188 -11.45 -16.96 -17.16
C GLN A 188 -11.94 -17.39 -15.78
N THR A 189 -11.41 -16.75 -14.74
CA THR A 189 -11.84 -16.98 -13.36
C THR A 189 -12.85 -15.91 -12.94
N ALA A 190 -13.86 -16.29 -12.14
CA ALA A 190 -14.76 -15.34 -11.50
C ALA A 190 -14.12 -14.69 -10.25
N GLN A 191 -12.92 -15.13 -9.89
CA GLN A 191 -12.16 -14.62 -8.75
C GLN A 191 -11.47 -13.30 -9.13
N PRO A 192 -11.41 -12.31 -8.22
CA PRO A 192 -10.56 -11.15 -8.41
C PRO A 192 -9.12 -11.58 -8.65
N LYS A 193 -8.45 -10.90 -9.58
CA LYS A 193 -7.04 -11.12 -9.91
C LYS A 193 -6.19 -10.08 -9.20
N GLU A 194 -5.11 -10.51 -8.56
CA GLU A 194 -4.27 -9.64 -7.76
C GLU A 194 -2.79 -9.85 -8.06
N VAL A 195 -2.00 -8.78 -8.04
CA VAL A 195 -0.55 -8.83 -8.20
C VAL A 195 0.08 -8.06 -7.05
N TYR A 196 0.85 -8.76 -6.22
CA TYR A 196 1.59 -8.20 -5.11
C TYR A 196 3.06 -8.08 -5.51
N VAL A 197 3.61 -6.88 -5.51
CA VAL A 197 5.03 -6.60 -5.77
C VAL A 197 5.71 -6.21 -4.46
N ILE A 198 6.71 -6.96 -4.04
CA ILE A 198 7.43 -6.74 -2.79
C ILE A 198 8.87 -6.35 -3.13
N THR A 199 9.28 -5.13 -2.81
CA THR A 199 10.57 -4.54 -3.23
C THR A 199 11.10 -3.52 -2.21
N ASP A 200 12.40 -3.24 -2.21
CA ASP A 200 13.00 -2.14 -1.43
C ASP A 200 12.66 -0.74 -2.00
N GLY A 201 12.13 -0.71 -3.23
CA GLY A 201 11.77 0.52 -3.93
C GLY A 201 12.97 1.26 -4.50
N GLN A 202 14.10 0.58 -4.74
CA GLN A 202 15.27 1.18 -5.40
C GLN A 202 14.91 1.70 -6.79
N ALA A 203 15.39 2.92 -7.10
CA ALA A 203 15.07 3.61 -8.35
C ALA A 203 15.47 2.82 -9.61
N SER A 204 16.51 1.97 -9.52
CA SER A 204 16.94 1.09 -10.60
C SER A 204 15.87 0.10 -11.05
N GLY A 205 15.04 -0.40 -10.13
CA GLY A 205 13.95 -1.34 -10.44
C GLY A 205 12.79 -0.71 -11.21
N TRP A 206 12.70 0.63 -11.21
CA TRP A 206 11.62 1.41 -11.83
C TRP A 206 12.05 2.11 -13.12
N ARG A 207 13.13 1.65 -13.77
CA ARG A 207 13.62 2.22 -15.04
C ARG A 207 12.54 2.33 -16.11
N GLN A 208 11.63 1.36 -16.16
CA GLN A 208 10.49 1.31 -17.08
C GLN A 208 9.16 1.70 -16.41
N ASN A 209 9.19 2.66 -15.48
CA ASN A 209 7.99 3.07 -14.74
C ASN A 209 6.81 3.45 -15.65
N SER A 210 7.06 4.12 -16.78
CA SER A 210 6.00 4.47 -17.73
C SER A 210 5.32 3.26 -18.37
N ASP A 211 6.03 2.16 -18.56
CA ASP A 211 5.48 0.94 -19.14
C ASP A 211 4.73 0.12 -18.08
N ILE A 212 5.22 0.12 -16.84
CA ILE A 212 4.51 -0.43 -15.67
C ILE A 212 3.19 0.33 -15.45
N GLU A 213 3.22 1.66 -15.48
CA GLU A 213 2.03 2.51 -15.32
C GLU A 213 0.98 2.21 -16.41
N LYS A 214 1.40 2.11 -17.67
CA LYS A 214 0.51 1.72 -18.76
C LYS A 214 -0.08 0.33 -18.56
N LEU A 215 0.74 -0.64 -18.18
CA LEU A 215 0.29 -2.02 -17.95
C LEU A 215 -0.77 -2.09 -16.84
N ILE A 216 -0.58 -1.31 -15.77
CA ILE A 216 -1.55 -1.17 -14.67
C ILE A 216 -2.82 -0.46 -15.16
N GLU A 217 -2.70 0.59 -15.97
CA GLU A 217 -3.83 1.35 -16.50
C GLU A 217 -4.68 0.51 -17.47
N ASP A 218 -4.04 -0.24 -18.36
CA ASP A 218 -4.68 -1.11 -19.35
C ASP A 218 -5.48 -2.25 -18.68
N ASN A 219 -5.04 -2.72 -17.51
CA ASN A 219 -5.66 -3.81 -16.75
C ASN A 219 -6.52 -3.32 -15.58
N LYS A 220 -6.77 -2.01 -15.49
CA LYS A 220 -7.49 -1.40 -14.39
C LYS A 220 -8.93 -1.92 -14.30
N GLY A 221 -9.25 -2.61 -13.22
CA GLY A 221 -10.57 -3.17 -12.94
C GLY A 221 -10.71 -4.66 -13.26
N ASP A 222 -9.75 -5.26 -13.97
CA ASP A 222 -9.61 -6.74 -14.05
C ASP A 222 -8.56 -7.24 -13.05
N ILE A 223 -7.44 -6.54 -12.92
CA ILE A 223 -6.32 -6.88 -12.03
C ILE A 223 -6.07 -5.76 -11.02
N ASN A 224 -5.99 -6.10 -9.73
CA ASN A 224 -5.58 -5.19 -8.68
C ASN A 224 -4.07 -5.32 -8.43
N PHE A 225 -3.36 -4.20 -8.37
CA PHE A 225 -1.92 -4.17 -8.11
C PHE A 225 -1.64 -3.58 -6.73
N TYR A 226 -0.77 -4.26 -5.97
CA TYR A 226 -0.34 -3.84 -4.65
C TYR A 226 1.19 -3.82 -4.61
N VAL A 227 1.78 -2.69 -4.20
CA VAL A 227 3.22 -2.56 -4.02
C VAL A 227 3.53 -2.46 -2.54
N LEU A 228 4.26 -3.43 -2.00
CA LEU A 228 4.73 -3.48 -0.63
C LEU A 228 6.20 -3.10 -0.63
N ARG A 229 6.50 -1.93 -0.05
CA ARG A 229 7.88 -1.50 0.15
C ARG A 229 8.41 -2.09 1.46
N VAL A 230 9.59 -2.68 1.40
CA VAL A 230 10.31 -3.25 2.55
C VAL A 230 11.69 -2.62 2.69
N GLY A 231 12.38 -2.87 3.80
CA GLY A 231 13.64 -2.21 4.13
C GLY A 231 13.45 -0.84 4.76
N GLU A 232 14.56 -0.25 5.20
CA GLU A 232 14.54 1.02 5.92
C GLU A 232 14.23 2.21 5.00
N ASP A 233 13.51 3.19 5.54
CA ASP A 233 13.26 4.46 4.84
C ASP A 233 14.50 5.34 4.71
N GLU A 234 15.52 5.12 5.54
CA GLU A 234 16.77 5.88 5.46
C GLU A 234 17.65 5.36 4.32
N SER A 235 18.14 6.28 3.48
CA SER A 235 19.10 5.94 2.43
C SER A 235 20.37 5.33 3.06
N PRO A 236 20.77 4.11 2.67
CA PRO A 236 21.95 3.48 3.22
C PRO A 236 23.22 4.24 2.85
N ASP A 237 24.26 4.04 3.68
CA ASP A 237 25.62 4.38 3.28
C ASP A 237 26.01 3.52 2.08
N ASN A 238 26.46 4.14 0.99
CA ASN A 238 26.77 3.44 -0.24
C ASN A 238 28.12 3.89 -0.79
N LEU A 239 29.21 3.38 -0.19
CA LEU A 239 30.56 3.62 -0.66
C LEU A 239 30.96 2.51 -1.62
N ALA A 240 31.51 2.87 -2.78
CA ALA A 240 31.96 1.93 -3.80
C ALA A 240 33.37 2.26 -4.27
N VAL A 241 34.18 1.23 -4.49
CA VAL A 241 35.40 1.36 -5.29
C VAL A 241 35.01 1.33 -6.76
N THR A 242 35.06 2.48 -7.42
CA THR A 242 34.61 2.62 -8.82
C THR A 242 35.72 2.33 -9.81
N LYS A 243 36.98 2.44 -9.39
CA LYS A 243 38.14 2.24 -10.25
C LYS A 243 39.36 1.80 -9.46
N MET A 244 40.15 0.93 -10.06
CA MET A 244 41.45 0.49 -9.56
C MET A 244 42.42 0.33 -10.72
N ASP A 245 43.44 1.18 -10.75
CA ASP A 245 44.53 1.15 -11.75
C ASP A 245 45.87 0.87 -11.08
N ILE A 246 46.80 0.29 -11.85
CA ILE A 246 48.19 0.17 -11.44
C ILE A 246 48.96 1.35 -12.05
N SER A 247 49.43 2.28 -11.23
CA SER A 247 50.15 3.47 -11.71
C SER A 247 51.61 3.16 -12.07
N SER A 248 52.17 2.07 -11.52
CA SER A 248 53.44 1.49 -11.96
C SER A 248 53.21 0.50 -13.11
N GLY A 249 53.91 0.65 -14.24
CA GLY A 249 53.86 -0.30 -15.37
C GLY A 249 54.42 -1.69 -15.03
N LEU A 250 55.05 -2.37 -16.00
CA LEU A 250 55.71 -3.67 -15.74
C LEU A 250 56.72 -3.54 -14.59
N THR A 251 56.35 -4.07 -13.43
CA THR A 251 57.13 -3.91 -12.19
C THR A 251 57.97 -5.17 -11.96
N PRO A 252 59.30 -5.06 -11.80
CA PRO A 252 60.15 -6.21 -11.51
C PRO A 252 59.77 -6.88 -10.18
N ILE A 253 60.15 -8.15 -10.03
CA ILE A 253 59.98 -8.89 -8.78
C ILE A 253 60.66 -8.12 -7.63
N ASN A 254 60.00 -8.10 -6.46
CA ASN A 254 60.44 -7.40 -5.23
C ASN A 254 60.50 -5.86 -5.30
N HIS A 255 59.77 -5.23 -6.23
CA HIS A 255 59.57 -3.77 -6.25
C HIS A 255 58.17 -3.39 -5.78
N PRO A 256 58.00 -2.24 -5.11
CA PRO A 256 56.68 -1.76 -4.71
C PRO A 256 55.84 -1.44 -5.94
N LEU A 257 54.63 -2.00 -5.99
CA LEU A 257 53.57 -1.65 -6.93
C LEU A 257 52.73 -0.54 -6.31
N ARG A 258 52.35 0.45 -7.11
CA ARG A 258 51.44 1.50 -6.67
C ARG A 258 50.09 1.32 -7.34
N PHE A 259 49.04 1.28 -6.53
CA PHE A 259 47.66 1.25 -6.99
C PHE A 259 47.04 2.64 -6.82
N GLU A 260 46.24 3.04 -7.80
CA GLU A 260 45.36 4.21 -7.71
C GLU A 260 43.93 3.71 -7.66
N VAL A 261 43.19 4.11 -6.63
CA VAL A 261 41.84 3.66 -6.36
C VAL A 261 40.93 4.88 -6.29
N GLU A 262 39.80 4.83 -6.98
CA GLU A 262 38.74 5.83 -6.86
C GLU A 262 37.62 5.26 -5.99
N VAL A 263 37.23 6.04 -4.98
CA VAL A 263 36.10 5.73 -4.09
C VAL A 263 35.02 6.76 -4.32
N ALA A 264 33.81 6.29 -4.63
CA ALA A 264 32.63 7.12 -4.77
C ALA A 264 31.65 6.86 -3.63
N ASN A 265 30.97 7.91 -3.18
CA ASN A 265 29.85 7.81 -2.26
C ASN A 265 28.55 8.04 -3.02
N HIS A 266 27.74 7.00 -3.14
CA HIS A 266 26.40 7.04 -3.71
C HIS A 266 25.32 7.23 -2.64
N GLY A 267 25.70 7.46 -1.38
CA GLY A 267 24.80 7.80 -0.28
C GLY A 267 24.47 9.30 -0.25
N MET A 268 23.50 9.68 0.59
CA MET A 268 23.03 11.07 0.69
C MET A 268 23.85 11.92 1.68
N LYS A 269 24.67 11.30 2.52
CA LYS A 269 25.45 11.96 3.59
C LYS A 269 26.94 11.86 3.27
N GLU A 270 27.69 12.92 3.52
CA GLU A 270 29.16 12.89 3.46
C GLU A 270 29.70 11.87 4.47
N ARG A 271 30.67 11.07 4.04
CA ARG A 271 31.35 10.10 4.90
C ARG A 271 32.73 10.63 5.27
N GLN A 272 33.04 10.61 6.55
CA GLN A 272 34.34 11.01 7.08
C GLN A 272 35.15 9.77 7.47
N ASP A 273 36.48 9.90 7.43
CA ASP A 273 37.43 8.88 7.86
C ASP A 273 37.22 7.51 7.19
N VAL A 274 37.00 7.52 5.87
CA VAL A 274 36.77 6.29 5.08
C VAL A 274 38.08 5.53 4.95
N THR A 275 38.10 4.31 5.49
CA THR A 275 39.28 3.42 5.42
C THR A 275 39.18 2.51 4.20
N VAL A 276 40.25 2.48 3.41
CA VAL A 276 40.39 1.63 2.22
C VAL A 276 41.50 0.62 2.48
N ASP A 277 41.13 -0.66 2.45
CA ASP A 277 42.02 -1.79 2.76
C ASP A 277 42.33 -2.59 1.49
N LEU A 278 43.61 -2.89 1.26
CA LEU A 278 44.06 -3.75 0.17
C LEU A 278 44.46 -5.12 0.71
N PHE A 279 43.77 -6.18 0.30
CA PHE A 279 44.07 -7.57 0.64
C PHE A 279 44.77 -8.28 -0.53
N VAL A 280 45.68 -9.20 -0.22
CA VAL A 280 46.36 -10.05 -1.20
C VAL A 280 46.22 -11.50 -0.74
N ASN A 281 45.81 -12.40 -1.63
CA ASN A 281 45.63 -13.84 -1.36
C ASN A 281 44.69 -14.18 -0.18
N ASP A 282 43.64 -13.40 0.03
CA ASP A 282 42.66 -13.60 1.11
C ASP A 282 43.28 -13.65 2.53
N GLU A 283 44.43 -12.99 2.72
CA GLU A 283 45.04 -12.86 4.04
C GLU A 283 44.15 -12.06 5.01
N ALA A 284 44.12 -12.46 6.28
CA ALA A 284 43.24 -11.87 7.30
C ALA A 284 43.62 -10.43 7.72
N SER A 285 44.74 -9.89 7.23
CA SER A 285 45.20 -8.54 7.53
C SER A 285 45.49 -7.78 6.24
N PRO A 286 45.11 -6.50 6.15
CA PRO A 286 45.34 -5.72 4.95
C PRO A 286 46.84 -5.54 4.72
N ARG A 287 47.25 -5.69 3.46
CA ARG A 287 48.63 -5.47 3.01
C ARG A 287 48.98 -3.99 3.04
N ASP A 288 48.01 -3.15 2.72
CA ASP A 288 48.10 -1.70 2.78
C ASP A 288 46.74 -1.11 3.20
N GLN A 289 46.77 0.05 3.85
CA GLN A 289 45.59 0.72 4.38
C GLN A 289 45.74 2.23 4.23
N VAL A 290 44.73 2.86 3.63
CA VAL A 290 44.70 4.31 3.43
C VAL A 290 43.40 4.87 4.00
N SER A 291 43.48 5.98 4.72
CA SER A 291 42.30 6.71 5.20
C SER A 291 42.06 7.94 4.34
N ILE A 292 40.83 8.07 3.83
CA ILE A 292 40.34 9.21 3.07
C ILE A 292 39.57 10.12 4.05
N PRO A 293 39.99 11.39 4.23
CA PRO A 293 39.39 12.27 5.24
C PRO A 293 37.89 12.48 5.06
N SER A 294 37.43 12.68 3.83
CA SER A 294 36.01 12.65 3.51
C SER A 294 35.70 12.29 2.07
N VAL A 295 34.55 11.66 1.86
CA VAL A 295 33.98 11.33 0.55
C VAL A 295 32.56 11.92 0.49
N PRO A 296 32.37 13.05 -0.20
CA PRO A 296 31.06 13.66 -0.38
C PRO A 296 30.19 12.84 -1.36
N PRO A 297 28.85 13.02 -1.32
CA PRO A 297 27.90 12.45 -2.30
C PRO A 297 28.19 12.82 -3.75
#